data_AF-A0A928UHK5-F1
#
_entry.id   AF-A0A928UHK5-F1
#
_cell.length_a   1.000
_cell.length_b   1.000
_cell.length_c   1.000
_cell.angle_alpha   90.00
_cell.angle_beta   90.00
_cell.angle_gamma   90.00
#
_symmetry.space_group_name_H-M   'P 1'
#
loop_
_entity.id
_entity.type
_entity.pdbx_description
1 polymer ?
#
loop_
_entity_poly.entity_id
_entity_poly.type
_entity_poly.pdbx_seq_one_letter_code
_entity_poly.pdbx_strand_id
1 'polypeptide(L)'
;MTNIFQNVLNWVAKHFSKDASKMLIFTGVAGWTLSSLAQIGAILVNPNLSKEQKSFLVPQELADAAVNIGSFFLITQAAKKITAKLFSTGKFAPKSVRNFLDKNKDLYSKKIGKLDFDLDEVLKVSKEFPRSEYYSTKNYYTTLATVGAGIVSSNIVTPIIRNKMASKMQKNYINMKQNEIKKPEEVKQPTFKASVYSSTGLRI
;
A
#
# COMPACT_ATOMS: atom_id res chain seq x y z
N MET A 1 -13.45 -16.32 31.31
CA MET A 1 -13.42 -15.95 29.89
C MET A 1 -12.55 -14.71 29.72
N THR A 2 -11.24 -14.90 29.49
CA THR A 2 -10.37 -13.82 29.01
C THR A 2 -10.87 -13.46 27.62
N ASN A 3 -11.57 -12.34 27.53
CA ASN A 3 -12.38 -11.96 26.39
C ASN A 3 -11.43 -11.77 25.17
N ILE A 4 -11.76 -12.28 23.99
CA ILE A 4 -10.92 -12.16 22.76
C ILE A 4 -10.44 -10.71 22.56
N PHE A 5 -11.31 -9.75 22.93
CA PHE A 5 -11.01 -8.33 22.99
C PHE A 5 -9.80 -7.96 23.86
N GLN A 6 -9.68 -8.51 25.08
CA GLN A 6 -8.51 -8.27 25.96
C GLN A 6 -7.23 -8.84 25.36
N ASN A 7 -7.29 -9.99 24.68
CA ASN A 7 -6.13 -10.56 24.00
C ASN A 7 -5.67 -9.66 22.84
N VAL A 8 -6.61 -9.08 22.08
CA VAL A 8 -6.31 -8.11 21.01
C VAL A 8 -5.72 -6.84 21.60
N LEU A 9 -6.32 -6.26 22.65
CA LEU A 9 -5.80 -5.06 23.31
C LEU A 9 -4.40 -5.29 23.90
N ASN A 10 -4.16 -6.43 24.54
CA ASN A 10 -2.84 -6.79 25.07
C ASN A 10 -1.81 -6.96 23.95
N TRP A 11 -2.21 -7.57 22.82
CA TRP A 11 -1.35 -7.70 21.65
C TRP A 11 -0.98 -6.33 21.06
N VAL A 12 -1.97 -5.43 20.91
CA VAL A 12 -1.79 -4.04 20.45
C VAL A 12 -0.86 -3.29 21.40
N ALA A 13 -1.14 -3.30 22.70
CA ALA A 13 -0.31 -2.66 23.71
C ALA A 13 1.13 -3.20 23.65
N LYS A 14 1.33 -4.51 23.54
CA LYS A 14 2.66 -5.13 23.43
C LYS A 14 3.41 -4.71 22.16
N HIS A 15 2.72 -4.59 21.02
CA HIS A 15 3.36 -4.34 19.73
C HIS A 15 3.53 -2.86 19.39
N PHE A 16 2.75 -1.96 20.00
CA PHE A 16 2.62 -0.58 19.56
C PHE A 16 2.86 0.48 20.65
N SER A 17 2.78 0.13 21.95
CA SER A 17 2.94 1.10 23.05
C SER A 17 4.27 1.86 23.04
N LYS A 18 5.32 1.27 22.47
CA LYS A 18 6.68 1.86 22.42
C LYS A 18 7.02 2.50 21.08
N ASP A 19 6.15 2.38 20.07
CA ASP A 19 6.43 2.79 18.70
C ASP A 19 5.15 3.26 18.00
N ALA A 20 4.76 4.50 18.30
CA ALA A 20 3.59 5.15 17.73
C ALA A 20 3.64 5.21 16.19
N SER A 21 4.83 5.36 15.59
CA SER A 21 4.99 5.32 14.14
C SER A 21 4.63 3.95 13.55
N LYS A 22 5.03 2.84 14.20
CA LYS A 22 4.64 1.48 13.77
C LYS A 22 3.14 1.28 13.91
N MET A 23 2.56 1.76 15.01
CA MET A 23 1.11 1.74 15.21
C MET A 23 0.40 2.40 14.04
N LEU A 24 0.77 3.65 13.75
CA LEU A 24 0.16 4.45 12.70
C LEU A 24 0.21 3.76 11.33
N ILE A 25 1.34 3.16 10.98
CA ILE A 25 1.51 2.45 9.70
C ILE A 25 0.58 1.24 9.64
N PHE A 26 0.59 0.39 10.67
CA PHE A 26 -0.19 -0.86 10.67
C PHE A 26 -1.69 -0.61 10.80
N THR A 27 -2.12 0.35 11.64
CA THR A 27 -3.53 0.72 11.76
C THR A 27 -4.03 1.41 10.50
N GLY A 28 -3.19 2.22 9.85
CA GLY A 28 -3.47 2.79 8.54
C GLY A 28 -3.72 1.68 7.51
N VAL A 29 -2.77 0.77 7.32
CA VAL A 29 -2.90 -0.36 6.38
C VAL A 29 -4.14 -1.20 6.66
N ALA A 30 -4.41 -1.53 7.93
CA ALA A 30 -5.60 -2.29 8.31
C ALA A 30 -6.90 -1.55 7.96
N GLY A 31 -6.98 -0.25 8.26
CA GLY A 31 -8.14 0.58 7.92
C GLY A 31 -8.39 0.64 6.42
N TRP A 32 -7.35 0.83 5.62
CA TRP A 32 -7.44 0.81 4.16
C TRP A 32 -7.89 -0.54 3.64
N THR A 33 -7.35 -1.64 4.17
CA THR A 33 -7.72 -3.01 3.76
C THR A 33 -9.20 -3.29 4.03
N LEU A 34 -9.69 -2.98 5.23
CA LEU A 34 -11.10 -3.17 5.59
C LEU A 34 -12.01 -2.29 4.74
N SER A 35 -11.61 -1.04 4.47
CA SER A 35 -12.36 -0.13 3.60
C SER A 35 -12.48 -0.66 2.17
N SER A 36 -11.37 -1.15 1.58
CA SER A 36 -11.38 -1.72 0.24
C SER A 36 -12.21 -3.00 0.15
N LEU A 37 -12.15 -3.87 1.16
CA LEU A 37 -13.00 -5.06 1.22
C LEU A 37 -14.48 -4.70 1.26
N ALA A 38 -14.85 -3.68 2.06
CA ALA A 38 -16.22 -3.20 2.12
C ALA A 38 -16.69 -2.63 0.76
N GLN A 39 -15.85 -1.85 0.07
CA GLN A 39 -16.17 -1.28 -1.24
C GLN A 39 -16.36 -2.37 -2.31
N ILE A 40 -15.46 -3.35 -2.37
CA ILE A 40 -15.57 -4.48 -3.30
C ILE A 40 -16.82 -5.31 -2.96
N GLY A 41 -17.07 -5.59 -1.69
CA GLY A 41 -18.27 -6.29 -1.23
C GLY A 41 -19.55 -5.58 -1.67
N ALA A 42 -19.61 -4.25 -1.49
CA ALA A 42 -20.74 -3.43 -1.92
C ALA A 42 -20.98 -3.52 -3.44
N ILE A 43 -19.92 -3.50 -4.26
CA ILE A 43 -20.04 -3.67 -5.72
C ILE A 43 -20.62 -5.05 -6.07
N LEU A 44 -20.16 -6.10 -5.41
CA LEU A 44 -20.57 -7.47 -5.69
C LEU A 44 -22.05 -7.70 -5.35
N VAL A 45 -22.52 -7.18 -4.21
CA VAL A 45 -23.90 -7.39 -3.75
C VAL A 45 -24.91 -6.40 -4.33
N ASN A 46 -24.45 -5.34 -5.00
CA ASN A 46 -25.36 -4.35 -5.58
C ASN A 46 -26.16 -4.94 -6.76
N PRO A 47 -27.50 -4.99 -6.67
CA PRO A 47 -28.35 -5.54 -7.75
C PRO A 47 -28.48 -4.60 -8.95
N ASN A 48 -28.23 -3.30 -8.77
CA ASN A 48 -28.33 -2.30 -9.84
C ASN A 48 -27.12 -2.29 -10.79
N LEU A 49 -26.09 -3.09 -10.51
CA LEU A 49 -24.90 -3.22 -11.36
C LEU A 49 -24.99 -4.50 -12.19
N SER A 50 -24.84 -4.35 -13.51
CA SER A 50 -24.75 -5.50 -14.44
C SER A 50 -23.50 -6.33 -14.19
N LYS A 51 -23.49 -7.57 -14.71
CA LYS A 51 -22.29 -8.43 -14.65
C LYS A 51 -21.10 -7.78 -15.36
N GLU A 52 -21.30 -7.13 -16.51
CA GLU A 52 -20.20 -6.41 -17.19
C GLU A 52 -19.67 -5.26 -16.33
N GLN A 53 -20.55 -4.47 -15.71
CA GLN A 53 -20.14 -3.36 -14.82
C GLN A 53 -19.31 -3.87 -13.65
N LYS A 54 -19.74 -4.96 -12.99
CA LYS A 54 -18.97 -5.58 -11.90
C LYS A 54 -17.61 -6.09 -12.37
N SER A 55 -17.54 -6.73 -13.55
CA SER A 55 -16.28 -7.21 -14.12
C SER A 55 -15.28 -6.10 -14.44
N PHE A 56 -15.76 -4.87 -14.63
CA PHE A 56 -14.93 -3.69 -14.84
C PHE A 56 -14.55 -3.01 -13.51
N LEU A 57 -15.50 -2.84 -12.58
CA LEU A 57 -15.31 -2.10 -11.34
C LEU A 57 -14.46 -2.87 -10.31
N VAL A 58 -14.69 -4.18 -10.13
CA VAL A 58 -13.98 -4.96 -9.11
C VAL A 58 -12.45 -4.95 -9.33
N PRO A 59 -11.93 -5.19 -10.55
CA PRO A 59 -10.49 -5.08 -10.79
C PRO A 59 -9.93 -3.67 -10.57
N GLN A 60 -10.72 -2.61 -10.80
CA GLN A 60 -10.29 -1.24 -10.55
C GLN A 60 -10.17 -0.95 -9.05
N GLU A 61 -11.15 -1.38 -8.25
CA GLU A 61 -11.09 -1.20 -6.79
C GLU A 61 -9.99 -2.03 -6.15
N LEU A 62 -9.72 -3.24 -6.68
CA LEU A 62 -8.57 -4.04 -6.26
C LEU A 62 -7.24 -3.34 -6.60
N ALA A 63 -7.13 -2.78 -7.80
CA ALA A 63 -5.95 -2.02 -8.21
C ALA A 63 -5.75 -0.77 -7.36
N ASP A 64 -6.82 -0.01 -7.08
CA ASP A 64 -6.78 1.17 -6.21
C ASP A 64 -6.35 0.80 -4.79
N ALA A 65 -6.95 -0.26 -4.22
CA ALA A 65 -6.58 -0.79 -2.91
C ALA A 65 -5.09 -1.14 -2.84
N ALA A 66 -4.59 -1.87 -3.85
CA ALA A 66 -3.20 -2.27 -3.91
C ALA A 66 -2.25 -1.06 -3.98
N VAL A 67 -2.57 -0.07 -4.81
CA VAL A 67 -1.78 1.16 -4.92
C VAL A 67 -1.77 1.92 -3.60
N ASN A 68 -2.92 2.08 -2.97
CA ASN A 68 -3.01 2.90 -1.77
C ASN A 68 -2.31 2.24 -0.58
N ILE A 69 -2.62 0.98 -0.31
CA ILE A 69 -1.99 0.22 0.77
C ILE A 69 -0.48 0.10 0.52
N GLY A 70 -0.08 -0.24 -0.71
CA GLY A 70 1.32 -0.44 -1.07
C GLY A 70 2.13 0.85 -0.97
N SER A 71 1.67 1.93 -1.61
CA SER A 71 2.36 3.22 -1.57
C SER A 71 2.44 3.76 -0.14
N PHE A 72 1.32 3.73 0.60
CA PHE A 72 1.28 4.19 1.99
C PHE A 72 2.28 3.42 2.84
N PHE A 73 2.24 2.09 2.82
CA PHE A 73 3.15 1.27 3.61
C PHE A 73 4.62 1.53 3.25
N LEU A 74 4.96 1.53 1.96
CA LEU A 74 6.35 1.68 1.52
C LEU A 74 6.91 3.06 1.85
N ILE A 75 6.17 4.13 1.55
CA ILE A 75 6.63 5.51 1.75
C ILE A 75 6.74 5.82 3.24
N THR A 76 5.75 5.43 4.05
CA THR A 76 5.78 5.65 5.49
C THR A 76 6.86 4.84 6.19
N GLN A 77 7.10 3.59 5.78
CA GLN A 77 8.20 2.77 6.28
C GLN A 77 9.57 3.32 5.89
N ALA A 78 9.71 3.82 4.66
CA ALA A 78 10.95 4.46 4.20
C ALA A 78 11.25 5.72 5.02
N ALA A 79 10.26 6.61 5.18
CA ALA A 79 10.39 7.82 5.99
C ALA A 79 10.76 7.49 7.45
N LYS A 80 10.10 6.49 8.04
CA LYS A 80 10.43 5.98 9.36
C LYS A 80 11.90 5.53 9.46
N LYS A 81 12.36 4.68 8.54
CA LYS A 81 13.73 4.16 8.54
C LYS A 81 14.77 5.26 8.37
N ILE A 82 14.54 6.20 7.45
CA ILE A 82 15.44 7.33 7.20
C ILE A 82 15.55 8.20 8.45
N THR A 83 14.42 8.61 9.03
CA THR A 83 14.42 9.44 10.24
C THR A 83 15.07 8.72 11.41
N ALA A 84 14.71 7.45 11.66
CA ALA A 84 15.34 6.66 12.71
C ALA A 84 16.87 6.56 12.52
N LYS A 85 17.35 6.38 11.28
CA LYS A 85 18.79 6.33 10.97
C LYS A 85 19.47 7.68 11.18
N LEU A 86 18.82 8.81 10.89
CA LEU A 86 19.35 10.13 11.18
C LEU A 86 19.55 10.33 12.70
N PHE A 87 18.66 9.80 13.52
CA PHE A 87 18.82 9.79 14.98
C PHE A 87 19.87 8.78 15.46
N SER A 88 19.91 7.56 14.92
CA SER A 88 20.90 6.54 15.29
C SER A 88 22.32 6.97 14.94
N THR A 89 22.54 7.63 13.80
CA THR A 89 23.87 8.18 13.45
C THR A 89 24.25 9.43 14.24
N GLY A 90 23.39 9.91 15.15
CA GLY A 90 23.61 11.17 15.86
C GLY A 90 23.63 12.41 14.96
N LYS A 91 23.26 12.28 13.67
CA LYS A 91 23.08 13.42 12.77
C LYS A 91 21.96 14.32 13.27
N PHE A 92 20.87 13.74 13.76
CA PHE A 92 19.88 14.39 14.59
C PHE A 92 20.00 13.85 16.02
N ALA A 93 20.01 14.75 16.99
CA ALA A 93 20.12 14.39 18.40
C ALA A 93 19.55 15.53 19.26
N PRO A 94 18.82 15.24 20.35
CA PRO A 94 18.40 16.27 21.29
C PRO A 94 19.61 16.89 22.00
N LYS A 95 19.43 18.08 22.58
CA LYS A 95 20.50 18.83 23.26
C LYS A 95 21.22 17.99 24.33
N SER A 96 20.51 17.21 25.12
CA SER A 96 21.09 16.32 26.13
C SER A 96 22.07 15.30 25.52
N VAL A 97 21.68 14.67 24.41
CA VAL A 97 22.54 13.72 23.68
C VAL A 97 23.73 14.45 23.04
N ARG A 98 23.53 15.65 22.48
CA ARG A 98 24.63 16.49 21.96
C ARG A 98 25.66 16.79 23.05
N ASN A 99 25.20 17.25 24.21
CA ASN A 99 26.06 17.53 25.36
C ASN A 99 26.85 16.28 25.81
N PHE A 100 26.21 15.10 25.80
CA PHE A 100 26.90 13.83 26.09
C PHE A 100 27.99 13.52 25.05
N LEU A 101 27.68 13.68 23.76
CA LEU A 101 28.63 13.45 22.67
C LEU A 101 29.80 14.43 22.72
N ASP A 102 29.55 15.69 23.06
CA ASP A 102 30.58 16.74 23.15
C ASP A 102 31.51 16.52 24.35
N LYS A 103 30.97 16.07 25.49
CA LYS A 103 31.78 15.64 26.64
C LYS A 103 32.72 14.47 26.31
N ASN A 104 32.32 13.62 25.36
CA ASN A 104 33.06 12.44 24.90
C ASN A 104 33.61 12.62 23.48
N LYS A 105 33.96 13.86 23.11
CA LYS A 105 34.35 14.24 21.75
C LYS A 105 35.49 13.39 21.17
N ASP A 106 36.43 12.95 22.00
CA ASP A 106 37.59 12.16 21.57
C ASP A 106 37.17 10.80 21.02
N LEU A 107 36.04 10.27 21.48
CA LEU A 107 35.51 8.97 21.08
C LEU A 107 34.51 9.06 19.92
N TYR A 108 33.71 10.13 19.86
CA TYR A 108 32.52 10.19 18.99
C TYR A 108 32.54 11.28 17.92
N SER A 109 33.31 12.37 18.08
CA SER A 109 33.22 13.55 17.18
C SER A 109 33.35 13.21 15.70
N LYS A 110 34.29 12.34 15.34
CA LYS A 110 34.54 11.90 13.94
C LYS A 110 33.52 10.87 13.41
N LYS A 111 32.72 10.26 14.30
CA LYS A 111 31.75 9.21 13.98
C LYS A 111 30.34 9.76 13.76
N ILE A 112 30.02 10.92 14.33
CA ILE A 112 28.71 11.56 14.19
C ILE A 112 28.35 11.73 12.71
N GLY A 113 27.15 11.29 12.34
CA GLY A 113 26.59 11.37 10.99
C GLY A 113 27.14 10.34 10.00
N LYS A 114 28.10 9.49 10.40
CA LYS A 114 28.57 8.37 9.60
C LYS A 114 27.57 7.21 9.66
N LEU A 115 27.43 6.48 8.57
CA LEU A 115 26.39 5.43 8.43
C LEU A 115 26.65 4.21 9.33
N ASP A 116 27.90 3.96 9.68
CA ASP A 116 28.37 2.89 10.57
C ASP A 116 28.28 3.26 12.06
N PHE A 117 28.05 4.54 12.38
CA PHE A 117 27.86 4.98 13.75
C PHE A 117 26.41 4.75 14.21
N ASP A 118 26.25 4.15 15.38
CA ASP A 118 24.95 3.90 15.98
C ASP A 118 24.91 4.24 17.48
N LEU A 119 24.14 5.26 17.83
CA LEU A 119 23.87 5.67 19.20
C LEU A 119 23.11 4.59 19.99
N ASP A 120 22.34 3.72 19.32
CA ASP A 120 21.71 2.57 19.97
C ASP A 120 22.73 1.55 20.50
N GLU A 121 23.95 1.53 19.94
CA GLU A 121 25.05 0.72 20.47
C GLU A 121 25.78 1.41 21.61
N VAL A 122 26.02 2.73 21.50
CA VAL A 122 26.60 3.55 22.57
C VAL A 122 25.75 3.47 23.84
N LEU A 123 24.42 3.43 23.67
CA LEU A 123 23.43 3.23 24.71
C LEU A 123 23.65 1.96 25.54
N LYS A 124 24.13 0.87 24.95
CA LYS A 124 24.33 -0.42 25.65
C LYS A 124 25.48 -0.36 26.66
N VAL A 125 26.48 0.48 26.39
CA VAL A 125 27.72 0.55 27.16
C VAL A 125 27.80 1.76 28.09
N SER A 126 27.11 2.86 27.79
CA SER A 126 27.15 4.07 28.64
C SER A 126 25.93 4.21 29.54
N LYS A 127 26.16 4.28 30.86
CA LYS A 127 25.14 4.57 31.88
C LYS A 127 24.73 6.05 31.90
N GLU A 128 25.62 6.94 31.51
CA GLU A 128 25.38 8.40 31.51
C GLU A 128 24.62 8.90 30.28
N PHE A 129 24.36 8.02 29.30
CA PHE A 129 23.65 8.41 28.10
C PHE A 129 22.19 8.80 28.43
N PRO A 130 21.70 9.96 27.95
CA PRO A 130 20.34 10.44 28.22
C PRO A 130 19.30 9.66 27.40
N ARG A 131 18.98 8.44 27.88
CA ARG A 131 18.18 7.44 27.15
C ARG A 131 16.74 7.89 26.93
N SER A 132 16.13 8.48 27.95
CA SER A 132 14.72 8.87 27.94
C SER A 132 14.47 9.94 26.87
N GLU A 133 15.27 11.00 26.88
CA GLU A 133 15.18 12.12 25.95
C GLU A 133 15.50 11.66 24.52
N TYR A 134 16.49 10.79 24.35
CA TYR A 134 16.84 10.23 23.05
C TYR A 134 15.66 9.47 22.43
N TYR A 135 15.10 8.48 23.14
CA TYR A 135 14.01 7.67 22.60
C TYR A 135 12.72 8.45 22.43
N SER A 136 12.38 9.33 23.37
CA SER A 136 11.20 10.20 23.26
C SER A 136 11.29 11.09 22.01
N THR A 137 12.44 11.77 21.82
CA THR A 137 12.65 12.65 20.66
C THR A 137 12.68 11.85 19.36
N LYS A 138 13.42 10.73 19.31
CA LYS A 138 13.49 9.84 18.14
C LYS A 138 12.10 9.34 17.73
N ASN A 139 11.32 8.86 18.69
CA ASN A 139 9.96 8.35 18.44
C ASN A 139 9.02 9.46 17.96
N TYR A 140 9.08 10.65 18.57
CA TYR A 140 8.28 11.80 18.17
C TYR A 140 8.54 12.22 16.71
N TYR A 141 9.81 12.47 16.37
CA TYR A 141 10.17 12.90 15.00
C TYR A 141 9.96 11.79 13.97
N THR A 142 10.20 10.52 14.34
CA THR A 142 9.88 9.40 13.46
C THR A 142 8.37 9.35 13.18
N THR A 143 7.53 9.57 14.20
CA THR A 143 6.08 9.62 14.05
C THR A 143 5.65 10.78 13.16
N LEU A 144 6.17 11.99 13.37
CA LEU A 144 5.89 13.14 12.52
C LEU A 144 6.29 12.91 11.06
N ALA A 145 7.48 12.35 10.82
CA ALA A 145 7.94 12.00 9.49
C ALA A 145 7.01 10.97 8.83
N THR A 146 6.57 9.96 9.57
CA THR A 146 5.60 8.97 9.10
C THR A 146 4.25 9.60 8.76
N VAL A 147 3.73 10.53 9.57
CA VAL A 147 2.49 11.27 9.28
C VAL A 147 2.63 12.07 7.98
N GLY A 148 3.69 12.89 7.87
CA GLY A 148 3.93 13.68 6.66
C GLY A 148 4.11 12.83 5.41
N ALA A 149 4.83 11.72 5.52
CA ALA A 149 4.99 10.73 4.45
C ALA A 149 3.65 10.09 4.05
N GLY A 150 2.77 9.82 5.02
CA GLY A 150 1.42 9.33 4.77
C GLY A 150 0.59 10.33 3.96
N ILE A 151 0.65 11.62 4.30
CA ILE A 151 -0.03 12.70 3.57
C ILE A 151 0.47 12.77 2.11
N VAL A 152 1.79 12.73 1.91
CA VAL A 152 2.40 12.72 0.57
C VAL A 152 1.98 11.47 -0.21
N SER A 153 1.99 10.30 0.44
CA SER A 153 1.57 9.06 -0.21
C SER A 153 0.13 9.14 -0.69
N SER A 154 -0.81 9.45 0.21
CA SER A 154 -2.24 9.38 -0.08
C SER A 154 -2.73 10.49 -1.01
N ASN A 155 -2.12 11.67 -1.00
CA ASN A 155 -2.61 12.84 -1.76
C ASN A 155 -1.80 13.16 -3.01
N ILE A 156 -0.57 12.64 -3.14
CA ILE A 156 0.30 12.92 -4.29
C ILE A 156 0.60 11.63 -5.04
N VAL A 157 1.20 10.65 -4.35
CA VAL A 157 1.70 9.44 -5.01
C VAL A 157 0.55 8.55 -5.49
N THR A 158 -0.43 8.26 -4.62
CA THR A 158 -1.57 7.41 -4.98
C THR A 158 -2.34 7.98 -6.18
N PRO A 159 -2.76 9.27 -6.21
CA PRO A 159 -3.48 9.79 -7.39
C PRO A 159 -2.68 9.69 -8.69
N ILE A 160 -1.37 9.96 -8.67
CA ILE A 160 -0.51 9.82 -9.86
C ILE A 160 -0.51 8.37 -10.38
N ILE A 161 -0.34 7.41 -9.48
CA ILE A 161 -0.27 5.98 -9.86
C ILE A 161 -1.66 5.49 -10.29
N ARG A 162 -2.71 5.80 -9.52
CA ARG A 162 -4.11 5.43 -9.83
C ARG A 162 -4.52 5.97 -11.19
N ASN A 163 -4.25 7.24 -11.50
CA ASN A 163 -4.61 7.85 -12.77
C ASN A 163 -3.92 7.16 -13.96
N LYS A 164 -2.64 6.82 -13.82
CA LYS A 164 -1.90 6.06 -14.84
C LYS A 164 -2.49 4.66 -15.05
N MET A 165 -2.84 3.96 -13.96
CA MET A 165 -3.43 2.63 -14.02
C MET A 165 -4.83 2.64 -14.62
N ALA A 166 -5.69 3.56 -14.18
CA ALA A 166 -7.04 3.73 -14.71
C ALA A 166 -7.01 4.02 -16.21
N SER A 167 -6.12 4.93 -16.67
CA SER A 167 -5.94 5.21 -18.10
C SER A 167 -5.55 3.97 -18.89
N LYS A 168 -4.63 3.14 -18.35
CA LYS A 168 -4.21 1.90 -19.01
C LYS A 168 -5.34 0.87 -19.07
N MET A 169 -6.07 0.67 -17.98
CA MET A 169 -7.20 -0.28 -17.92
C MET A 169 -8.33 0.15 -18.86
N GLN A 170 -8.65 1.45 -18.89
CA GLN A 170 -9.66 2.00 -19.77
C GLN A 170 -9.27 1.84 -21.25
N LYS A 171 -8.01 2.13 -21.62
CA LYS A 171 -7.50 1.90 -22.98
C LYS A 171 -7.62 0.43 -23.38
N ASN A 172 -7.23 -0.49 -22.50
CA ASN A 172 -7.35 -1.92 -22.77
C ASN A 172 -8.80 -2.35 -22.99
N TYR A 173 -9.73 -1.86 -22.16
CA TYR A 173 -11.15 -2.16 -22.30
C TYR A 173 -11.75 -1.62 -23.61
N ILE A 174 -11.41 -0.39 -23.99
CA ILE A 174 -11.83 0.21 -25.27
C ILE A 174 -11.30 -0.61 -26.45
N ASN A 175 -10.02 -0.98 -26.42
CA ASN A 175 -9.40 -1.77 -27.49
C ASN A 175 -10.04 -3.16 -27.62
N MET A 176 -10.37 -3.83 -26.51
CA MET A 176 -11.09 -5.10 -26.53
C MET A 176 -12.46 -4.96 -27.19
N LYS A 177 -13.26 -3.95 -26.79
CA LYS A 177 -14.56 -3.66 -27.39
C LYS A 177 -14.45 -3.34 -28.89
N GLN A 178 -13.47 -2.54 -29.30
CA GLN A 178 -13.25 -2.23 -30.71
C GLN A 178 -12.87 -3.47 -31.53
N ASN A 179 -12.10 -4.39 -30.96
CA ASN A 179 -11.74 -5.65 -31.63
C ASN A 179 -12.90 -6.64 -31.68
N GLU A 180 -13.81 -6.64 -30.70
CA GLU A 180 -15.06 -7.40 -30.75
C GLU A 180 -15.99 -6.91 -31.87
N ILE A 181 -16.12 -5.59 -32.05
CA ILE A 181 -16.91 -4.98 -33.13
C ILE A 181 -16.31 -5.27 -34.52
N LYS A 182 -15.00 -5.49 -34.61
CA LYS A 182 -14.28 -5.79 -35.86
C LYS A 182 -14.20 -7.28 -36.22
N LYS A 183 -14.70 -8.20 -35.38
CA LYS A 183 -14.81 -9.60 -35.80
C LYS A 183 -15.87 -9.69 -36.91
N PRO A 184 -15.55 -10.26 -38.10
CA PRO A 184 -16.58 -10.52 -39.11
C PRO A 184 -17.67 -11.36 -38.46
N GLU A 185 -18.93 -10.97 -38.65
CA GLU A 185 -20.04 -11.89 -38.37
C GLU A 185 -19.75 -13.17 -39.15
N GLU A 186 -19.64 -14.29 -38.45
CA GLU A 186 -19.65 -15.60 -39.09
C GLU A 186 -21.04 -15.74 -39.73
N VAL A 187 -21.15 -15.34 -41.00
CA VAL A 187 -22.34 -15.52 -41.80
C VAL A 187 -22.61 -17.03 -41.83
N LYS A 188 -23.52 -17.50 -40.97
CA LYS A 188 -24.10 -18.82 -41.15
C LYS A 188 -24.81 -18.78 -42.49
N GLN A 189 -24.17 -19.33 -43.52
CA GLN A 189 -24.76 -19.46 -44.83
C GLN A 189 -26.12 -20.16 -44.65
N PRO A 190 -27.23 -19.59 -45.16
CA PRO A 190 -28.49 -20.29 -45.15
C PRO A 190 -28.30 -21.58 -45.94
N THR A 191 -28.52 -22.72 -45.29
CA THR A 191 -28.52 -24.02 -45.95
C THR A 191 -29.72 -24.05 -46.89
N PHE A 192 -29.48 -23.78 -48.17
CA PHE A 192 -30.48 -23.93 -49.20
C PHE A 192 -30.75 -25.42 -49.39
N LYS A 193 -31.88 -25.92 -48.86
CA LYS A 193 -32.36 -27.26 -49.19
C LYS A 193 -32.83 -27.26 -50.64
N ALA A 194 -32.00 -27.76 -51.55
CA ALA A 194 -32.41 -28.07 -52.91
C ALA A 194 -33.48 -29.19 -52.85
N SER A 195 -34.72 -28.89 -53.25
CA SER A 195 -35.71 -29.93 -53.51
C SER A 195 -35.31 -30.65 -54.79
N VAL A 196 -34.93 -31.93 -54.66
CA VAL A 196 -34.72 -32.83 -55.78
C VAL A 196 -36.09 -33.11 -56.43
N TYR A 197 -36.36 -32.51 -57.58
CA TYR A 197 -37.38 -33.03 -58.49
C TYR A 197 -36.84 -34.33 -59.10
N SER A 198 -37.38 -35.47 -58.69
CA SER A 198 -37.05 -36.75 -59.33
C SER A 198 -37.75 -36.82 -60.68
N SER A 199 -36.97 -36.73 -61.76
CA SER A 199 -37.39 -37.19 -63.08
C SER A 199 -37.31 -38.72 -63.12
N THR A 200 -38.43 -39.42 -62.97
CA THR A 200 -38.58 -40.76 -63.54
C THR A 200 -39.57 -40.65 -64.68
N GLY A 201 -39.04 -40.74 -65.90
CA GLY A 201 -39.81 -40.77 -67.12
C GLY A 201 -40.19 -42.21 -67.51
N LEU A 202 -41.39 -42.30 -68.09
CA LEU A 202 -41.89 -43.25 -69.09
C LEU A 202 -42.11 -44.72 -68.69
N ARG A 203 -43.28 -45.25 -69.04
CA ARG A 203 -43.54 -45.90 -70.34
C ARG A 203 -45.02 -46.31 -70.47
N ILE A 204 -45.58 -46.03 -71.66
CA ILE A 204 -46.67 -46.71 -72.41
C ILE A 204 -47.90 -47.15 -71.63
#